data_AF-A0A096MTL6-F1
#
_entry.id   AF-A0A096MTL6-F1
#
_cell.length_a   1.000
_cell.length_b   1.000
_cell.length_c   1.000
_cell.angle_alpha   90.00
_cell.angle_beta   90.00
_cell.angle_gamma   90.00
#
_symmetry.space_group_name_H-M   'P 1'
#
loop_
_entity.id
_entity.type
_entity.pdbx_description
1 polymer ?
#
loop_
_entity_poly.entity_id
_entity_poly.type
_entity_poly.pdbx_seq_one_letter_code
_entity_poly.pdbx_strand_id
1 'polypeptide(L)'
;MIDESIFFSSDVVSGNVPLKVGQKVNVVVEDDKPLYGFRAIKVDVVPHRLYGAVPSDSGTRVLIGCVTSISEDTIYISNSIYFSIDIFSEDFVPYKGDLLEVEYSTEPGISNIKATSVKPTRCIHVEEVCVTSVHGRNGVIDYTIFFTLDSVKLPDGYIPQVYDIVNVVMVESIQFCYIWRAVSVTPAQKS
;
A
#
# COMPACT_ATOMS: atom_id res chain seq x y z
N MET A 1 14.11 7.85 -14.96
CA MET A 1 12.65 7.76 -15.11
C MET A 1 12.29 6.32 -15.44
N ILE A 2 11.26 5.78 -14.79
CA ILE A 2 10.73 4.43 -15.02
C ILE A 2 9.40 4.60 -15.73
N ASP A 3 9.14 3.80 -16.76
CA ASP A 3 7.86 3.80 -17.49
C ASP A 3 7.40 5.18 -17.97
N GLU A 4 8.36 6.03 -18.32
CA GLU A 4 8.17 7.40 -18.84
C GLU A 4 7.39 8.36 -17.93
N SER A 5 7.05 7.94 -16.71
CA SER A 5 6.14 8.66 -15.81
C SER A 5 6.58 8.68 -14.35
N ILE A 6 7.49 7.79 -13.94
CA ILE A 6 7.98 7.69 -12.56
C ILE A 6 9.39 8.26 -12.44
N PHE A 7 9.52 9.35 -11.69
CA PHE A 7 10.80 9.99 -11.39
C PHE A 7 11.46 9.30 -10.21
N PHE A 8 12.78 9.15 -10.28
CA PHE A 8 13.57 8.59 -9.18
C PHE A 8 14.98 9.17 -9.22
N SER A 9 15.60 9.30 -8.06
CA SER A 9 16.99 9.66 -7.87
C SER A 9 17.80 8.41 -7.49
N SER A 10 19.13 8.43 -7.64
CA SER A 10 19.95 7.21 -7.45
C SER A 10 19.95 6.69 -6.00
N ASP A 11 19.66 7.54 -5.02
CA ASP A 11 19.63 7.21 -3.59
C ASP A 11 18.50 6.26 -3.19
N VAL A 12 17.44 6.14 -3.99
CA VAL A 12 16.32 5.23 -3.72
C VAL A 12 16.51 3.85 -4.36
N VAL A 13 17.64 3.62 -5.05
CA VAL A 13 17.96 2.33 -5.69
C VAL A 13 18.65 1.40 -4.69
N SER A 14 17.97 0.31 -4.35
CA SER A 14 18.50 -0.69 -3.42
C SER A 14 19.76 -1.36 -3.94
N GLY A 15 20.75 -1.51 -3.06
CA GLY A 15 22.01 -2.18 -3.36
C GLY A 15 23.03 -1.36 -4.16
N ASN A 16 22.78 -0.06 -4.40
CA ASN A 16 23.67 0.85 -5.15
C ASN A 16 24.07 0.31 -6.54
N VAL A 17 23.23 -0.52 -7.15
CA VAL A 17 23.51 -1.10 -8.46
C VAL A 17 23.07 -0.11 -9.55
N PRO A 18 23.93 0.24 -10.53
CA PRO A 18 23.52 1.09 -11.64
C PRO A 18 22.46 0.39 -12.50
N LEU A 19 21.32 1.04 -12.69
CA LEU A 19 20.23 0.56 -13.53
C LEU A 19 20.54 0.80 -15.01
N LYS A 20 20.15 -0.16 -15.87
CA LYS A 20 20.23 -0.04 -17.33
C LYS A 20 18.85 0.13 -17.95
N VAL A 21 18.77 0.86 -19.06
CA VAL A 21 17.53 0.97 -19.85
C VAL A 21 17.08 -0.43 -20.29
N GLY A 22 15.79 -0.72 -20.12
CA GLY A 22 15.19 -2.04 -20.41
C GLY A 22 15.31 -3.06 -19.27
N GLN A 23 15.93 -2.71 -18.14
CA GLN A 23 16.00 -3.56 -16.96
C GLN A 23 14.67 -3.57 -16.20
N LYS A 24 14.22 -4.77 -15.80
CA LYS A 24 13.05 -4.91 -14.92
C LYS A 24 13.40 -4.53 -13.48
N VAL A 25 12.53 -3.72 -12.89
CA VAL A 25 12.66 -3.22 -11.51
C VAL A 25 11.31 -3.31 -10.81
N ASN A 26 11.34 -3.49 -9.50
CA ASN A 26 10.18 -3.27 -8.63
C ASN A 26 10.28 -1.86 -8.06
N VAL A 27 9.16 -1.15 -7.99
CA VAL A 27 9.15 0.26 -7.60
C VAL A 27 8.06 0.51 -6.56
N VAL A 28 8.43 1.22 -5.50
CA VAL A 28 7.49 1.82 -4.54
C VAL A 28 7.43 3.32 -4.82
N VAL A 29 6.23 3.86 -5.03
CA VAL A 29 6.00 5.27 -5.37
C VAL A 29 5.13 6.00 -4.34
N GLU A 30 5.34 7.30 -4.27
CA GLU A 30 4.59 8.29 -3.49
C GLU A 30 4.24 9.50 -4.40
N ASP A 31 3.17 10.22 -4.06
CA ASP A 31 2.80 11.50 -4.70
C ASP A 31 3.81 12.61 -4.39
N ASP A 32 4.43 13.15 -5.44
CA ASP A 32 5.36 14.27 -5.31
C ASP A 32 4.63 15.60 -5.53
N LYS A 33 4.09 16.15 -4.44
CA LYS A 33 3.34 17.42 -4.42
C LYS A 33 3.97 18.57 -5.21
N PRO A 34 5.30 18.84 -5.17
CA PRO A 34 5.91 19.91 -5.96
C PRO A 34 6.06 19.61 -7.46
N LEU A 35 6.06 18.34 -7.89
CA LEU A 35 6.37 17.95 -9.27
C LEU A 35 5.18 17.42 -10.08
N TYR A 36 3.99 17.35 -9.50
CA TYR A 36 2.78 16.80 -10.14
C TYR A 36 3.06 15.43 -10.82
N GLY A 37 3.87 14.59 -10.18
CA GLY A 37 4.34 13.32 -10.72
C GLY A 37 4.69 12.30 -9.63
N PHE A 38 5.01 11.08 -10.02
CA PHE A 38 5.43 10.05 -9.06
C PHE A 38 6.89 10.22 -8.70
N ARG A 39 7.17 10.16 -7.40
CA ARG A 39 8.53 9.96 -6.91
C ARG A 39 8.66 8.53 -6.41
N ALA A 40 9.61 7.79 -6.97
CA ALA A 40 10.00 6.52 -6.40
C ALA A 40 10.69 6.77 -5.06
N ILE A 41 10.21 6.07 -4.03
CA ILE A 41 10.82 6.07 -2.69
C ILE A 41 11.63 4.80 -2.45
N LYS A 42 11.46 3.78 -3.30
CA LYS A 42 12.27 2.57 -3.33
C LYS A 42 12.27 1.95 -4.72
N VAL A 43 13.44 1.54 -5.20
CA VAL A 43 13.62 0.81 -6.46
C VAL A 43 14.48 -0.42 -6.20
N ASP A 44 13.90 -1.61 -6.38
CA ASP A 44 14.59 -2.89 -6.23
C ASP A 44 14.85 -3.51 -7.61
N VAL A 45 16.08 -3.98 -7.85
CA VAL A 45 16.41 -4.71 -9.07
C VAL A 45 15.81 -6.12 -9.01
N VAL A 46 15.03 -6.49 -10.03
CA VAL A 46 14.61 -7.89 -10.19
C VAL A 46 15.83 -8.70 -10.65
N PRO A 47 16.29 -9.72 -9.89
CA PRO A 47 17.39 -10.57 -10.31
C PRO A 47 17.05 -11.18 -11.67
N HIS A 48 17.98 -11.13 -12.62
CA HIS A 48 17.84 -11.84 -13.89
C HIS A 48 17.70 -13.34 -13.57
N ARG A 49 16.47 -13.85 -13.56
CA ARG A 49 16.25 -15.29 -13.56
C ARG A 49 16.88 -15.82 -14.84
N LEU A 50 17.83 -16.74 -14.67
CA LEU A 50 18.42 -17.53 -15.75
C LEU A 50 17.27 -18.13 -16.58
N TYR A 51 17.23 -17.70 -17.84
CA TYR A 51 16.56 -18.27 -19.00
C TYR A 51 15.32 -19.15 -18.79
N GLY A 52 14.20 -18.72 -19.39
CA GLY A 52 13.18 -19.62 -19.92
C GLY A 52 11.78 -19.41 -19.38
N ALA A 53 11.10 -18.35 -19.82
CA ALA A 53 9.64 -18.34 -19.97
C ALA A 53 9.24 -17.18 -20.90
N VAL A 54 8.38 -17.53 -21.86
CA VAL A 54 7.76 -16.70 -22.90
C VAL A 54 7.30 -15.34 -22.33
N PRO A 55 7.51 -14.21 -23.06
CA PRO A 55 6.97 -12.93 -22.61
C PRO A 55 5.44 -13.05 -22.60
N SER A 56 4.83 -12.99 -21.41
CA SER A 56 3.40 -12.73 -21.32
C SER A 56 3.17 -11.30 -21.83
N ASP A 57 2.76 -11.22 -23.09
CA ASP A 57 2.57 -10.02 -23.91
C ASP A 57 1.27 -9.26 -23.54
N SER A 58 0.91 -9.22 -22.26
CA SER A 58 -0.37 -8.61 -21.84
C SER A 58 -0.30 -7.10 -21.67
N GLY A 59 0.88 -6.48 -21.80
CA GLY A 59 1.08 -5.05 -21.52
C GLY A 59 0.77 -4.64 -20.07
N THR A 60 0.48 -5.61 -19.20
CA THR A 60 0.13 -5.41 -17.79
C THR A 60 1.41 -5.15 -17.00
N ARG A 61 1.41 -4.04 -16.27
CA ARG A 61 2.51 -3.56 -15.44
C ARG A 61 2.05 -3.58 -13.98
N VAL A 62 3.01 -3.67 -13.07
CA VAL A 62 2.76 -3.67 -11.63
C VAL A 62 3.51 -2.50 -11.01
N LEU A 63 2.83 -1.72 -10.17
CA LEU A 63 3.44 -0.70 -9.33
C LEU A 63 3.06 -0.95 -7.87
N ILE A 64 3.93 -0.57 -6.94
CA ILE A 64 3.58 -0.47 -5.53
C ILE A 64 3.44 1.01 -5.21
N GLY A 65 2.30 1.45 -4.69
CA GLY A 65 2.06 2.84 -4.36
C GLY A 65 1.41 3.03 -3.00
N CYS A 66 1.71 4.16 -2.37
CA CYS A 66 1.05 4.57 -1.14
C CYS A 66 -0.24 5.33 -1.44
N VAL A 67 -1.33 5.03 -0.71
CA VAL A 67 -2.55 5.85 -0.76
C VAL A 67 -2.28 7.21 -0.14
N THR A 68 -2.38 8.27 -0.92
CA THR A 68 -2.06 9.64 -0.50
C THR A 68 -3.29 10.43 -0.09
N SER A 69 -4.42 10.18 -0.73
CA SER A 69 -5.73 10.71 -0.35
C SER A 69 -6.87 9.84 -0.86
N ILE A 70 -8.03 10.01 -0.22
CA ILE A 70 -9.30 9.41 -0.64
C ILE A 70 -10.30 10.56 -0.71
N SER A 71 -11.03 10.66 -1.82
CA SER A 71 -12.06 11.66 -2.02
C SER A 71 -13.28 10.97 -2.62
N GLU A 72 -14.42 11.07 -1.93
CA GLU A 72 -15.63 10.32 -2.29
C GLU A 72 -15.27 8.83 -2.45
N ASP A 73 -15.55 8.27 -3.62
CA ASP A 73 -15.28 6.87 -3.96
C ASP A 73 -13.98 6.71 -4.76
N THR A 74 -13.12 7.72 -4.80
CA THR A 74 -11.85 7.71 -5.54
C THR A 74 -10.65 7.67 -4.60
N ILE A 75 -9.79 6.68 -4.81
CA ILE A 75 -8.54 6.50 -4.08
C ILE A 75 -7.40 6.99 -4.97
N TYR A 76 -6.54 7.83 -4.39
CA TYR A 76 -5.40 8.43 -5.07
C TYR A 76 -4.12 7.82 -4.52
N ILE A 77 -3.28 7.34 -5.43
CA ILE A 77 -1.85 7.14 -5.17
C ILE A 77 -1.12 8.43 -5.52
N SER A 78 -1.53 9.09 -6.60
CA SER A 78 -1.11 10.44 -6.98
C SER A 78 -2.20 11.17 -7.76
N ASN A 79 -1.90 12.38 -8.23
CA ASN A 79 -2.74 13.13 -9.17
C ASN A 79 -3.01 12.39 -10.51
N SER A 80 -2.14 11.46 -10.92
CA SER A 80 -2.23 10.77 -12.21
C SER A 80 -2.52 9.26 -12.10
N ILE A 81 -2.46 8.69 -10.89
CA ILE A 81 -2.92 7.32 -10.62
C ILE A 81 -3.94 7.38 -9.50
N TYR A 82 -5.17 7.11 -9.92
CA TYR A 82 -6.33 7.00 -9.06
C TYR A 82 -7.24 5.90 -9.58
N PHE A 83 -8.08 5.38 -8.70
CA PHE A 83 -9.00 4.30 -9.02
C PHE A 83 -10.25 4.41 -8.16
N SER A 84 -11.36 3.86 -8.67
CA SER A 84 -12.58 3.73 -7.87
C SER A 84 -12.36 2.73 -6.74
N ILE A 85 -12.93 3.02 -5.57
CA ILE A 85 -13.05 2.09 -4.45
C ILE A 85 -13.83 0.83 -4.83
N ASP A 86 -14.68 0.90 -5.86
CA ASP A 86 -15.47 -0.24 -6.37
C ASP A 86 -14.61 -1.42 -6.86
N ILE A 87 -13.32 -1.18 -7.11
CA ILE A 87 -12.38 -2.23 -7.51
C ILE A 87 -12.00 -3.13 -6.32
N PHE A 88 -12.21 -2.67 -5.09
CA PHE A 88 -11.86 -3.43 -3.88
C PHE A 88 -13.02 -4.33 -3.43
N SER A 89 -12.65 -5.46 -2.82
CA SER A 89 -13.63 -6.30 -2.13
C SER A 89 -14.09 -5.63 -0.83
N GLU A 90 -15.31 -5.95 -0.39
CA GLU A 90 -15.89 -5.44 0.87
C GLU A 90 -14.98 -5.70 2.09
N ASP A 91 -14.12 -6.71 2.01
CA ASP A 91 -13.22 -7.13 3.10
C ASP A 91 -12.10 -6.13 3.38
N PHE A 92 -11.68 -5.33 2.41
CA PHE A 92 -10.61 -4.35 2.58
C PHE A 92 -10.96 -3.02 1.92
N VAL A 93 -11.07 -1.98 2.75
CA VAL A 93 -11.15 -0.59 2.29
C VAL A 93 -9.79 0.06 2.51
N PRO A 94 -9.11 0.52 1.44
CA PRO A 94 -7.87 1.25 1.57
C PRO A 94 -8.03 2.51 2.40
N TYR A 95 -6.99 2.86 3.12
CA TYR A 95 -6.89 4.10 3.87
C TYR A 95 -5.61 4.84 3.53
N LYS A 96 -5.60 6.15 3.79
CA LYS A 96 -4.41 6.97 3.61
C LYS A 96 -3.21 6.36 4.35
N GLY A 97 -2.12 6.14 3.62
CA GLY A 97 -0.90 5.53 4.11
C GLY A 97 -0.69 4.08 3.64
N ASP A 98 -1.74 3.37 3.21
CA ASP A 98 -1.61 1.96 2.83
C ASP A 98 -0.75 1.75 1.60
N LEU A 99 0.02 0.67 1.62
CA LEU A 99 0.80 0.22 0.48
C LEU A 99 -0.03 -0.76 -0.34
N LEU A 100 -0.25 -0.41 -1.61
CA LEU A 100 -1.03 -1.18 -2.55
C LEU A 100 -0.16 -1.63 -3.72
N GLU A 101 -0.31 -2.88 -4.11
CA GLU A 101 0.14 -3.39 -5.39
C GLU A 101 -0.98 -3.16 -6.41
N VAL A 102 -0.69 -2.34 -7.43
CA VAL A 102 -1.61 -2.00 -8.50
C VAL A 102 -1.10 -2.63 -9.79
N GLU A 103 -1.90 -3.52 -10.36
CA GLU A 103 -1.74 -3.95 -11.74
C GLU A 103 -2.45 -2.95 -12.64
N TYR A 104 -1.78 -2.54 -13.72
CA TYR A 104 -2.31 -1.54 -14.63
C TYR A 104 -1.91 -1.79 -16.08
N SER A 105 -2.70 -1.25 -17.01
CA SER A 105 -2.35 -1.16 -18.42
C SER A 105 -2.15 0.29 -18.85
N THR A 106 -1.29 0.49 -19.85
CA THR A 106 -1.07 1.79 -20.50
C THR A 106 -1.47 1.65 -21.97
N GLU A 107 -2.31 2.56 -22.45
CA GLU A 107 -2.68 2.62 -23.86
C GLU A 107 -1.79 3.66 -24.56
N PRO A 108 -1.18 3.34 -25.73
CA PRO A 108 -0.36 4.29 -26.48
C PRO A 108 -1.13 5.57 -26.80
N GLY A 109 -0.60 6.72 -26.36
CA GLY A 109 -1.22 8.03 -26.60
C GLY A 109 -2.20 8.52 -25.52
N ILE A 110 -2.46 7.73 -24.47
CA ILE A 110 -3.28 8.12 -23.32
C ILE A 110 -2.40 8.10 -22.06
N SER A 111 -2.33 9.24 -21.36
CA SER A 111 -1.51 9.41 -20.14
C SER A 111 -2.14 8.80 -18.88
N ASN A 112 -3.34 8.22 -19.00
CA ASN A 112 -4.13 7.76 -17.88
C ASN A 112 -3.86 6.28 -17.64
N ILE A 113 -3.40 5.96 -16.44
CA ILE A 113 -3.14 4.59 -16.00
C ILE A 113 -4.46 3.94 -15.60
N LYS A 114 -4.85 2.87 -16.31
CA LYS A 114 -6.06 2.10 -15.96
C LYS A 114 -5.67 0.94 -15.05
N ALA A 115 -6.01 1.04 -13.77
CA ALA A 115 -5.84 -0.07 -12.83
C ALA A 115 -6.76 -1.24 -13.22
N THR A 116 -6.19 -2.44 -13.32
CA THR A 116 -6.91 -3.69 -13.60
C THR A 116 -7.14 -4.52 -12.35
N SER A 117 -6.24 -4.40 -11.37
CA SER A 117 -6.33 -5.08 -10.08
C SER A 117 -5.60 -4.26 -9.03
N VAL A 118 -6.15 -4.17 -7.82
CA VAL A 118 -5.50 -3.50 -6.70
C VAL A 118 -5.65 -4.35 -5.45
N LYS A 119 -4.54 -4.56 -4.72
CA LYS A 119 -4.52 -5.32 -3.47
C LYS A 119 -3.50 -4.74 -2.49
N PRO A 120 -3.66 -4.94 -1.17
CA PRO A 120 -2.58 -4.67 -0.22
C PRO A 120 -1.30 -5.40 -0.62
N THR A 121 -0.14 -4.77 -0.46
CA THR A 121 1.15 -5.46 -0.68
C THR A 121 1.28 -6.68 0.23
N ARG A 122 0.89 -6.52 1.50
CA ARG A 122 0.85 -7.58 2.51
C ARG A 122 -0.37 -7.41 3.40
N CYS A 123 -0.99 -8.53 3.73
CA CYS A 123 -2.09 -8.64 4.68
C CYS A 123 -1.74 -9.79 5.66
N ILE A 124 -1.74 -9.51 6.95
CA ILE A 124 -1.33 -10.44 8.01
C ILE A 124 -2.41 -10.49 9.08
N HIS A 125 -2.68 -11.69 9.59
CA HIS A 125 -3.50 -11.91 10.78
C HIS A 125 -2.59 -12.24 11.96
N VAL A 126 -2.77 -11.51 13.06
CA VAL A 126 -2.06 -11.75 14.33
C VAL A 126 -3.09 -11.92 15.44
N GLU A 127 -2.81 -12.82 16.37
CA GLU A 127 -3.73 -13.18 17.45
C GLU A 127 -3.14 -12.79 18.80
N GLU A 128 -4.03 -12.50 19.75
CA GLU A 128 -3.70 -12.25 21.16
C GLU A 128 -2.64 -11.16 21.38
N VAL A 129 -2.73 -10.06 20.62
CA VAL A 129 -1.85 -8.89 20.76
C VAL A 129 -2.49 -7.81 21.61
N CYS A 130 -1.67 -6.99 22.27
CA CYS A 130 -2.12 -6.00 23.25
C CYS A 130 -2.32 -4.60 22.65
N VAL A 131 -3.44 -3.94 22.95
CA VAL A 131 -3.59 -2.50 22.69
C VAL A 131 -2.66 -1.72 23.65
N THR A 132 -1.61 -1.13 23.12
CA THR A 132 -0.55 -0.46 23.90
C THR A 132 -0.82 1.01 24.17
N SER A 133 -1.59 1.68 23.30
CA SER A 133 -2.00 3.07 23.53
C SER A 133 -3.29 3.41 22.79
N VAL A 134 -4.05 4.35 23.36
CA VAL A 134 -5.26 4.92 22.76
C VAL A 134 -5.24 6.42 22.97
N HIS A 135 -5.37 7.18 21.89
CA HIS A 135 -5.36 8.65 21.85
C HIS A 135 -6.48 9.15 20.94
N GLY A 136 -7.64 9.46 21.54
CA GLY A 136 -8.82 9.91 20.81
C GLY A 136 -9.36 8.82 19.88
N ARG A 137 -9.34 9.08 18.57
CA ARG A 137 -9.79 8.11 17.54
C ARG A 137 -8.67 7.20 17.04
N ASN A 138 -7.45 7.35 17.54
CA ASN A 138 -6.28 6.61 17.09
C ASN A 138 -5.71 5.77 18.24
N GLY A 139 -4.91 4.77 17.90
CA GLY A 139 -4.13 4.03 18.90
C GLY A 139 -3.10 3.12 18.26
N VAL A 140 -2.42 2.37 19.12
CA VAL A 140 -1.32 1.47 18.72
C VAL A 140 -1.51 0.12 19.39
N ILE A 141 -1.45 -0.94 18.60
CA ILE A 141 -1.46 -2.34 19.03
C ILE A 141 -0.04 -2.88 18.88
N ASP A 142 0.41 -3.64 19.88
CA ASP A 142 1.73 -4.28 19.95
C ASP A 142 2.90 -3.35 19.58
N TYR A 143 2.82 -2.09 20.03
CA TYR A 143 3.80 -1.01 19.78
C TYR A 143 4.06 -0.63 18.32
N THR A 144 3.56 -1.40 17.35
CA THR A 144 3.98 -1.35 15.94
C THR A 144 2.82 -1.22 14.95
N ILE A 145 1.60 -1.50 15.39
CA ILE A 145 0.41 -1.55 14.53
C ILE A 145 -0.47 -0.34 14.85
N PHE A 146 -0.55 0.60 13.91
CA PHE A 146 -1.44 1.75 14.02
C PHE A 146 -2.89 1.33 13.79
N PHE A 147 -3.84 1.90 14.55
CA PHE A 147 -5.25 1.84 14.18
C PHE A 147 -5.89 3.22 14.29
N THR A 148 -6.91 3.44 13.45
CA THR A 148 -7.83 4.58 13.55
C THR A 148 -9.27 4.09 13.46
N LEU A 149 -10.14 4.62 14.32
CA LEU A 149 -11.59 4.40 14.30
C LEU A 149 -12.25 4.92 13.01
N ASP A 150 -11.52 5.64 12.15
CA ASP A 150 -11.98 6.08 10.84
C ASP A 150 -11.95 4.96 9.78
N SER A 151 -11.12 3.93 9.99
CA SER A 151 -10.88 2.90 8.96
C SER A 151 -10.90 1.46 9.49
N VAL A 152 -10.76 1.25 10.79
CA VAL A 152 -10.71 -0.08 11.38
C VAL A 152 -12.11 -0.65 11.57
N LYS A 153 -12.32 -1.90 11.14
CA LYS A 153 -13.55 -2.64 11.40
C LYS A 153 -13.52 -3.20 12.82
N LEU A 154 -14.57 -2.91 13.59
CA LEU A 154 -14.74 -3.34 14.96
C LEU A 154 -16.07 -4.08 15.11
N PRO A 155 -16.17 -5.05 16.04
CA PRO A 155 -17.45 -5.59 16.47
C PRO A 155 -18.38 -4.50 17.02
N ASP A 156 -19.68 -4.70 16.86
CA ASP A 156 -20.68 -3.76 17.35
C ASP A 156 -20.54 -3.49 18.85
N GLY A 157 -20.45 -2.21 19.22
CA GLY A 157 -20.31 -1.76 20.61
C GLY A 157 -18.91 -1.95 21.21
N TYR A 158 -17.96 -2.53 20.50
CA TYR A 158 -16.58 -2.62 20.97
C TYR A 158 -15.84 -1.28 20.81
N ILE A 159 -15.22 -0.81 21.90
CA ILE A 159 -14.38 0.39 21.92
C ILE A 159 -13.00 -0.03 22.44
N PRO A 160 -11.94 -0.03 21.60
CA PRO A 160 -10.60 -0.43 22.02
C PRO A 160 -10.10 0.35 23.23
N GLN A 161 -9.70 -0.37 24.27
CA GLN A 161 -9.07 0.19 25.47
C GLN A 161 -7.61 -0.26 25.57
N VAL A 162 -6.80 0.55 26.27
CA VAL A 162 -5.42 0.16 26.60
C VAL A 162 -5.47 -1.15 27.41
N TYR A 163 -4.59 -2.08 27.06
CA TYR A 163 -4.48 -3.44 27.61
C TYR A 163 -5.55 -4.44 27.17
N ASP A 164 -6.44 -4.09 26.24
CA ASP A 164 -7.25 -5.09 25.56
C ASP A 164 -6.35 -6.07 24.80
N ILE A 165 -6.66 -7.36 24.91
CA ILE A 165 -6.05 -8.41 24.11
C ILE A 165 -6.97 -8.67 22.91
N VAL A 166 -6.42 -8.56 21.71
CA VAL A 166 -7.19 -8.53 20.47
C VAL A 166 -6.52 -9.37 19.38
N ASN A 167 -7.33 -9.87 18.46
CA ASN A 167 -6.91 -10.41 17.18
C ASN A 167 -7.01 -9.31 16.12
N VAL A 168 -6.04 -9.23 15.22
CA VAL A 168 -5.91 -8.11 14.28
C VAL A 168 -5.59 -8.61 12.89
N VAL A 169 -6.35 -8.12 11.91
CA VAL A 169 -5.93 -8.17 10.49
C VAL A 169 -5.28 -6.83 10.18
N MET A 170 -4.05 -6.85 9.66
CA MET A 170 -3.25 -5.66 9.38
C MET A 170 -2.68 -5.67 7.96
N VAL A 171 -2.48 -4.48 7.41
CA VAL A 171 -1.85 -4.25 6.11
C VAL A 171 -0.62 -3.37 6.24
N GLU A 172 0.33 -3.51 5.30
CA GLU A 172 1.46 -2.61 5.23
C GLU A 172 1.01 -1.17 4.96
N SER A 173 1.58 -0.25 5.71
CA SER A 173 1.22 1.17 5.68
C SER A 173 2.45 2.00 6.02
N ILE A 174 2.42 3.29 5.73
CA ILE A 174 3.41 4.28 6.20
C ILE A 174 2.77 5.36 7.07
N GLN A 175 1.64 5.04 7.69
CA GLN A 175 0.85 5.98 8.45
C GLN A 175 1.50 6.30 9.80
N PHE A 176 1.73 7.60 10.08
CA PHE A 176 2.28 8.10 11.35
C PHE A 176 3.56 7.38 11.83
N CYS A 177 4.45 6.99 10.91
CA CYS A 177 5.71 6.25 11.15
C CYS A 177 5.53 4.75 11.51
N TYR A 178 4.31 4.22 11.47
CA TYR A 178 4.06 2.79 11.63
C TYR A 178 4.10 2.10 10.27
N ILE A 179 4.68 0.90 10.25
CA ILE A 179 4.76 0.06 9.05
C ILE A 179 3.50 -0.81 8.84
N TRP A 180 2.62 -0.86 9.84
CA TRP A 180 1.38 -1.64 9.83
C TRP A 180 0.20 -0.78 10.22
N ARG A 181 -0.93 -0.97 9.52
CA ARG A 181 -2.23 -0.44 9.90
C ARG A 181 -3.22 -1.58 10.12
N ALA A 182 -3.95 -1.54 11.22
CA ALA A 182 -5.07 -2.45 11.47
C ALA A 182 -6.25 -2.15 10.53
N VAL A 183 -6.76 -3.20 9.89
CA VAL A 183 -7.96 -3.21 9.05
C VAL A 183 -9.16 -3.74 9.83
N SER A 184 -8.96 -4.75 10.67
CA SER A 184 -9.98 -5.22 11.61
C SER A 184 -9.34 -5.58 12.95
N VAL A 185 -10.10 -5.37 14.02
CA VAL A 185 -9.69 -5.70 15.39
C VAL A 185 -10.87 -6.40 16.07
N THR A 186 -10.65 -7.59 16.62
CA THR A 186 -11.65 -8.32 17.40
C THR A 186 -11.10 -8.65 18.79
N PRO A 187 -11.87 -8.47 19.88
CA PRO A 187 -11.43 -8.89 21.21
C PRO A 187 -11.12 -10.38 21.24
N ALA A 188 -9.97 -10.75 21.79
CA ALA A 188 -9.71 -12.14 22.12
C ALA A 188 -10.67 -12.54 23.25
N GLN A 189 -11.46 -13.61 23.06
CA GLN A 189 -12.33 -14.07 24.13
C GLN A 189 -11.48 -14.51 25.32
N LYS A 190 -11.87 -14.09 26.53
CA LYS A 190 -11.44 -14.81 27.73
C LYS A 190 -12.07 -16.19 27.65
N SER A 191 -11.24 -17.21 27.39
CA SER A 191 -11.61 -18.60 27.63
C SER A 191 -11.99 -18.81 29.10
#